data_AF-A0A7R9HHL5-F1
#
_entry.id   AF-A0A7R9HHL5-F1
#
_cell.length_a   1.000
_cell.length_b   1.000
_cell.length_c   1.000
_cell.angle_alpha   90.00
_cell.angle_beta   90.00
_cell.angle_gamma   90.00
#
_symmetry.space_group_name_H-M   'P 1'
#
loop_
_entity.id
_entity.type
_entity.pdbx_description
1 polymer ?
#
loop_
_entity_poly.entity_id
_entity_poly.type
_entity_poly.pdbx_seq_one_letter_code
_entity_poly.pdbx_strand_id
1 'polypeptide(L)'
;MFASKELKGKEDDKLYRGLNNYAQYYEKRDTAQGNASSGMVRKGPIRAPANLRATVRWDYQPDICKDYKETGYCGFGDSCKFLHDRSDYKFGWQLEREMQEGTYGDVDHDPHQYEVDTDSDHLPFKCFICRQSFKSPVVTK
;
A
#
# COMPACT_ATOMS: atom_id res chain seq x y z
N MET A 1 -25.92 -16.45 13.38
CA MET A 1 -25.77 -16.84 14.80
C MET A 1 -26.90 -17.81 15.06
N PHE A 2 -26.57 -19.05 15.42
CA PHE A 2 -27.46 -20.19 15.25
C PHE A 2 -27.80 -20.74 16.64
N ALA A 3 -29.08 -20.74 17.01
CA ALA A 3 -29.56 -21.51 18.14
C ALA A 3 -29.23 -23.00 17.96
N SER A 4 -29.02 -23.69 19.07
CA SER A 4 -28.76 -25.13 19.09
C SER A 4 -29.92 -25.89 18.42
N LYS A 5 -29.61 -26.86 17.56
CA LYS A 5 -30.59 -27.75 16.93
C LYS A 5 -31.47 -28.46 17.98
N GLU A 6 -30.95 -28.62 19.20
CA GLU A 6 -31.61 -29.20 20.36
C GLU A 6 -32.80 -28.40 20.90
N LEU A 7 -32.92 -27.11 20.50
CA LEU A 7 -33.99 -26.18 20.88
C LEU A 7 -35.07 -26.05 19.80
N LYS A 8 -34.97 -26.81 18.69
CA LYS A 8 -35.98 -26.80 17.63
C LYS A 8 -37.32 -27.31 18.18
N GLY A 9 -38.28 -26.41 18.35
CA GLY A 9 -39.66 -26.74 18.78
C GLY A 9 -39.87 -26.89 20.28
N LYS A 10 -38.90 -26.48 21.13
CA LYS A 10 -39.09 -26.38 22.58
C LYS A 10 -39.48 -24.96 22.97
N GLU A 11 -40.28 -24.84 24.03
CA GLU A 11 -40.63 -23.54 24.62
C GLU A 11 -39.40 -22.87 25.25
N ASP A 12 -39.46 -21.55 25.45
CA ASP A 12 -38.34 -20.78 25.99
C ASP A 12 -38.10 -21.11 27.47
N ASP A 13 -37.10 -21.95 27.75
CA ASP A 13 -36.69 -22.39 29.09
C ASP A 13 -36.17 -21.26 30.03
N LYS A 14 -36.16 -19.99 29.59
CA LYS A 14 -35.62 -18.79 30.29
C LYS A 14 -34.16 -18.92 30.82
N LEU A 15 -33.47 -19.99 30.47
CA LEU A 15 -32.09 -20.26 30.88
C LEU A 15 -31.09 -19.58 29.93
N TYR A 16 -30.18 -18.79 30.48
CA TYR A 16 -29.17 -18.09 29.69
C TYR A 16 -28.09 -19.01 29.14
N ARG A 17 -27.99 -19.08 27.80
CA ARG A 17 -27.02 -19.92 27.06
C ARG A 17 -26.01 -19.09 26.25
N GLY A 18 -25.96 -17.77 26.45
CA GLY A 18 -25.11 -16.85 25.69
C GLY A 18 -25.88 -16.06 24.63
N LEU A 19 -25.41 -14.84 24.33
CA LEU A 19 -26.03 -13.89 23.38
C LEU A 19 -26.37 -14.51 22.02
N ASN A 20 -25.50 -15.36 21.48
CA ASN A 20 -25.67 -15.96 20.14
C ASN A 20 -26.72 -17.08 20.08
N ASN A 21 -27.21 -17.56 21.23
CA ASN A 21 -28.06 -18.76 21.33
C ASN A 21 -29.56 -18.43 21.53
N TYR A 22 -29.93 -17.16 21.66
CA TYR A 22 -31.32 -16.71 21.80
C TYR A 22 -32.02 -16.42 20.47
N ALA A 23 -31.28 -16.36 19.36
CA ALA A 23 -31.85 -16.10 18.06
C ALA A 23 -32.60 -17.33 17.53
N GLN A 24 -33.78 -17.12 16.92
CA GLN A 24 -34.59 -18.17 16.31
C GLN A 24 -33.76 -19.10 15.41
N TYR A 25 -34.01 -20.40 15.52
CA TYR A 25 -33.33 -21.42 14.73
C TYR A 25 -33.83 -21.38 13.28
N TYR A 26 -32.99 -20.86 12.38
CA TYR A 26 -33.19 -20.94 10.93
C TYR A 26 -32.37 -22.09 10.34
N GLU A 27 -33.04 -23.07 9.72
CA GLU A 27 -32.35 -24.14 8.97
C GLU A 27 -31.71 -23.58 7.72
N LYS A 28 -30.38 -23.68 7.64
CA LYS A 28 -29.67 -23.38 6.40
C LYS A 28 -29.98 -24.48 5.39
N ARG A 29 -30.50 -24.06 4.25
CA ARG A 29 -30.65 -24.92 3.08
C ARG A 29 -29.30 -25.07 2.38
N ASP A 30 -29.09 -26.22 1.78
CA ASP A 30 -27.99 -26.42 0.85
C ASP A 30 -28.16 -25.48 -0.34
N THR A 31 -27.05 -24.94 -0.83
CA THR A 31 -27.04 -24.08 -2.03
C THR A 31 -26.22 -24.78 -3.10
N ALA A 32 -26.35 -24.35 -4.35
CA ALA A 32 -25.56 -24.91 -5.47
C ALA A 32 -24.04 -24.84 -5.24
N GLN A 33 -23.58 -23.96 -4.33
CA GLN A 33 -22.16 -23.75 -4.01
C GLN A 33 -21.63 -24.65 -2.87
N GLY A 34 -22.48 -25.46 -2.24
CA GLY A 34 -22.06 -26.40 -1.21
C GLY A 34 -23.13 -26.74 -0.17
N ASN A 35 -22.80 -27.67 0.70
CA ASN A 35 -23.67 -28.06 1.80
C ASN A 35 -23.75 -26.96 2.88
N ALA A 36 -24.82 -26.96 3.68
CA ALA A 36 -25.10 -26.02 4.75
C ALA A 36 -23.99 -25.95 5.82
N SER A 37 -23.17 -27.00 5.94
CA SER A 37 -22.05 -27.11 6.87
C SER A 37 -20.72 -26.59 6.31
N SER A 38 -20.56 -26.46 4.99
CA SER A 38 -19.34 -26.00 4.33
C SER A 38 -19.06 -24.52 4.57
N GLY A 39 -17.77 -24.15 4.52
CA GLY A 39 -17.32 -22.76 4.64
C GLY A 39 -17.93 -21.82 3.58
N MET A 40 -18.34 -22.35 2.43
CA MET A 40 -18.92 -21.57 1.33
C MET A 40 -20.35 -21.08 1.63
N VAL A 41 -21.11 -21.81 2.46
CA VAL A 41 -22.50 -21.47 2.82
C VAL A 41 -22.58 -20.75 4.18
N ARG A 42 -21.54 -20.85 5.01
CA ARG A 42 -21.47 -20.13 6.29
C ARG A 42 -21.15 -18.66 6.07
N LYS A 43 -22.11 -17.78 6.41
CA LYS A 43 -21.86 -16.34 6.51
C LYS A 43 -21.06 -16.03 7.78
N GLY A 44 -19.97 -15.29 7.62
CA GLY A 44 -19.06 -14.88 8.70
C GLY A 44 -17.59 -15.12 8.32
N PRO A 45 -16.65 -14.84 9.24
CA PRO A 45 -15.23 -15.11 9.03
C PRO A 45 -15.00 -16.57 8.65
N ILE A 46 -14.30 -16.78 7.54
CA ILE A 46 -14.00 -18.11 7.02
C ILE A 46 -12.69 -18.58 7.65
N ARG A 47 -12.67 -19.83 8.11
CA ARG A 47 -11.44 -20.45 8.65
C ARG A 47 -10.45 -20.70 7.52
N ALA A 48 -9.22 -20.20 7.67
CA ALA A 48 -8.13 -20.46 6.74
C ALA A 48 -7.71 -21.95 6.76
N PRO A 49 -7.19 -22.49 5.64
CA PRO A 49 -6.65 -23.85 5.58
C PRO A 49 -5.47 -24.03 6.55
N ALA A 50 -5.41 -25.16 7.26
CA ALA A 50 -4.41 -25.39 8.31
C ALA A 50 -3.01 -25.75 7.77
N ASN A 51 -2.95 -26.29 6.54
CA ASN A 51 -1.76 -26.91 5.97
C ASN A 51 -1.31 -26.27 4.64
N LEU A 52 -1.76 -25.04 4.36
CA LEU A 52 -1.36 -24.29 3.18
C LEU A 52 -0.61 -23.02 3.60
N ARG A 53 0.60 -22.84 3.06
CA ARG A 53 1.36 -21.59 3.20
C ARG A 53 1.09 -20.71 1.99
N ALA A 54 0.58 -19.50 2.20
CA ALA A 54 0.46 -18.52 1.13
C ALA A 54 1.86 -18.11 0.64
N THR A 55 2.04 -18.07 -0.69
CA THR A 55 3.25 -17.52 -1.29
C THR A 55 3.23 -16.00 -1.13
N VAL A 56 4.30 -15.45 -0.57
CA VAL A 56 4.43 -13.99 -0.38
C VAL A 56 5.45 -13.48 -1.40
N ARG A 57 5.08 -12.43 -2.10
CA ARG A 57 5.95 -11.67 -3.01
C ARG A 57 5.89 -10.21 -2.60
N TRP A 58 7.04 -9.57 -2.51
CA TRP A 58 7.15 -8.12 -2.31
C TRP A 58 6.80 -7.42 -3.62
N ASP A 59 5.80 -6.55 -3.58
CA ASP A 59 5.48 -5.64 -4.68
C ASP A 59 6.17 -4.30 -4.44
N TYR A 60 7.27 -4.08 -5.16
CA TYR A 60 8.08 -2.86 -5.03
C TYR A 60 7.57 -1.72 -5.91
N GLN A 61 6.55 -1.93 -6.76
CA GLN A 61 6.06 -0.91 -7.68
C GLN A 61 5.05 -0.01 -6.95
N PRO A 62 5.38 1.26 -6.67
CA PRO A 62 4.44 2.17 -6.03
C PRO A 62 3.44 2.71 -7.08
N ASP A 63 2.16 2.73 -6.73
CA ASP A 63 1.12 3.38 -7.54
C ASP A 63 1.06 4.90 -7.27
N ILE A 64 2.19 5.59 -7.42
CA ILE A 64 2.29 7.05 -7.24
C ILE A 64 2.23 7.75 -8.60
N CYS A 65 1.45 8.83 -8.68
CA CYS A 65 1.35 9.63 -9.88
C CYS A 65 2.68 10.38 -10.13
N LYS A 66 3.38 9.99 -11.20
CA LYS A 66 4.65 10.62 -11.62
C LYS A 66 4.50 12.13 -11.80
N ASP A 67 3.50 12.55 -12.59
CA ASP A 67 3.33 13.96 -12.95
C ASP A 67 3.01 14.81 -11.71
N TYR A 68 2.17 14.30 -10.81
CA TYR A 68 1.85 14.97 -9.56
C TYR A 68 3.06 15.05 -8.62
N LYS A 69 3.88 14.00 -8.55
CA LYS A 69 5.07 13.98 -7.71
C LYS A 69 6.11 15.01 -8.17
N GLU A 70 6.42 15.03 -9.47
CA GLU A 70 7.46 15.89 -10.03
C GLU A 70 7.01 17.35 -10.16
N THR A 71 5.78 17.59 -10.63
CA THR A 71 5.32 18.94 -10.99
C THR A 71 4.35 19.53 -9.97
N GLY A 72 3.75 18.70 -9.11
CA GLY A 72 2.65 19.12 -8.23
C GLY A 72 1.30 19.24 -8.95
N TYR A 73 1.24 18.95 -10.25
CA TYR A 73 0.03 19.05 -11.04
C TYR A 73 -0.17 17.77 -11.87
N CYS A 74 -1.32 17.13 -11.69
CA CYS A 74 -1.74 16.02 -12.54
C CYS A 74 -2.78 16.53 -13.54
N GLY A 75 -2.54 16.33 -14.84
CA GLY A 75 -3.51 16.71 -15.88
C GLY A 75 -4.85 15.97 -15.77
N PHE A 76 -4.89 14.84 -15.08
CA PHE A 76 -6.12 14.09 -14.81
C PHE A 76 -6.87 14.58 -13.55
N GLY A 77 -6.27 15.46 -12.74
CA GLY A 77 -6.84 15.89 -11.46
C GLY A 77 -7.25 14.70 -10.58
N ASP A 78 -8.36 14.82 -9.88
CA ASP A 78 -8.87 13.79 -8.96
C ASP A 78 -9.35 12.51 -9.65
N SER A 79 -9.42 12.48 -10.98
CA SER A 79 -9.75 11.26 -11.75
C SER A 79 -8.55 10.34 -11.96
N CYS A 80 -7.35 10.76 -11.53
CA CYS A 80 -6.15 9.96 -11.64
C CYS A 80 -6.28 8.66 -10.85
N LYS A 81 -5.97 7.53 -11.50
CA LYS A 81 -5.97 6.20 -10.85
C LYS A 81 -4.80 6.00 -9.87
N PHE A 82 -3.79 6.87 -9.94
CA PHE A 82 -2.56 6.79 -9.16
C PHE A 82 -2.61 7.76 -7.98
N LEU A 83 -1.91 7.44 -6.91
CA LEU A 83 -1.88 8.23 -5.69
C LEU A 83 -1.21 9.58 -5.91
N HIS A 84 -1.87 10.64 -5.46
CA HIS A 84 -1.35 12.01 -5.44
C HIS A 84 -0.56 12.26 -4.15
N ASP A 85 0.67 11.75 -4.11
CA ASP A 85 1.60 11.99 -3.02
C ASP A 85 2.87 12.71 -3.53
N ARG A 86 3.41 13.61 -2.70
CA ARG A 86 4.64 14.38 -2.96
C ARG A 86 5.78 14.01 -2.01
N SER A 87 5.59 12.99 -1.19
CA SER A 87 6.67 12.51 -0.32
C SER A 87 7.83 11.92 -1.13
N ASP A 88 9.04 12.16 -0.66
CA ASP A 88 10.31 11.76 -1.26
C ASP A 88 11.06 10.71 -0.42
N TYR A 89 10.35 9.98 0.44
CA TYR A 89 10.92 8.90 1.24
C TYR A 89 11.57 7.82 0.38
N LYS A 90 12.65 7.24 0.91
CA LYS A 90 13.37 6.13 0.29
C LYS A 90 12.49 4.87 0.26
N PHE A 91 12.57 4.14 -0.85
CA PHE A 91 11.90 2.85 -0.98
C PHE A 91 12.60 1.76 -0.15
N GLY A 92 11.87 0.71 0.24
CA GLY A 92 12.44 -0.38 1.04
C GLY A 92 13.72 -0.98 0.45
N TRP A 93 13.77 -1.18 -0.87
CA TRP A 93 14.97 -1.71 -1.54
C TRP A 93 16.18 -0.76 -1.49
N GLN A 94 15.94 0.56 -1.43
CA GLN A 94 17.01 1.55 -1.27
C GLN A 94 17.59 1.47 0.14
N LEU A 95 16.72 1.34 1.15
CA LEU A 95 17.11 1.17 2.55
C LEU A 95 17.86 -0.15 2.78
N GLU A 96 17.40 -1.25 2.19
CA GLU A 96 18.08 -2.55 2.27
C GLU A 96 19.50 -2.48 1.69
N ARG A 97 19.68 -1.76 0.58
CA ARG A 97 20.99 -1.55 -0.02
C ARG A 97 21.91 -0.70 0.86
N GLU A 98 21.42 0.42 1.38
CA GLU A 98 22.20 1.29 2.29
C GLU A 98 22.60 0.56 3.57
N MET A 99 21.71 -0.30 4.09
CA MET A 99 22.01 -1.15 5.23
C MET A 99 23.13 -2.16 4.90
N GLN A 100 23.09 -2.77 3.71
CA GLN A 100 24.09 -3.76 3.28
C GLN A 100 25.46 -3.12 3.01
N GLU A 101 25.47 -1.89 2.52
CA GLU A 101 26.68 -1.09 2.26
C GLU A 101 27.22 -0.42 3.52
N GLY A 102 26.44 -0.41 4.62
CA GLY A 102 26.81 0.23 5.88
C GLY A 102 26.78 1.76 5.84
N THR A 103 26.16 2.35 4.82
CA THR A 103 26.01 3.80 4.61
C THR A 103 24.71 4.35 5.18
N TYR A 104 23.93 3.51 5.88
CA TYR A 104 22.67 3.89 6.50
C TYR A 104 22.88 5.02 7.53
N GLY A 105 22.30 6.20 7.25
CA GLY A 105 22.39 7.40 8.09
C GLY A 105 23.60 8.29 7.83
N ASP A 106 24.49 7.93 6.90
CA ASP A 106 25.66 8.76 6.54
C ASP A 106 25.25 10.09 5.89
N VAL A 107 24.19 10.06 5.07
CA VAL A 107 23.61 11.26 4.43
C VAL A 107 22.92 12.22 5.41
N ASP A 108 22.45 11.75 6.58
CA ASP A 108 21.82 12.61 7.58
C ASP A 108 22.86 13.39 8.42
N HIS A 109 24.16 13.07 8.28
CA HIS A 109 25.26 13.71 9.00
C HIS A 109 25.93 14.84 8.22
N ASP A 110 25.48 15.13 6.99
CA ASP A 110 25.97 16.25 6.19
C ASP A 110 25.09 17.49 6.41
N PRO A 111 25.49 18.45 7.27
CA PRO A 111 24.73 19.67 7.52
C PRO A 111 24.58 20.56 6.27
N HIS A 112 25.36 20.33 5.21
CA HIS A 112 25.33 21.11 3.99
C HIS A 112 24.32 20.60 2.95
N GLN A 113 23.69 19.44 3.15
CA GLN A 113 22.80 18.83 2.14
C GLN A 113 21.57 19.70 1.77
N TYR A 114 21.08 20.52 2.70
CA TYR A 114 19.95 21.44 2.47
C TYR A 114 20.40 22.90 2.29
N GLU A 115 21.70 23.14 2.21
CA GLU A 115 22.23 24.46 1.91
C GLU A 115 22.07 24.70 0.40
N VAL A 116 21.21 25.65 0.06
CA VAL A 116 21.13 26.16 -1.30
C VAL A 116 22.32 27.09 -1.47
N ASP A 117 23.45 26.55 -1.92
CA ASP A 117 24.62 27.37 -2.26
C ASP A 117 24.18 28.47 -3.22
N THR A 118 24.11 29.69 -2.69
CA THR A 118 23.59 30.86 -3.42
C THR A 118 24.69 31.50 -4.27
N ASP A 119 25.90 30.92 -4.31
CA ASP A 119 27.00 31.49 -5.07
C ASP A 119 27.92 30.44 -5.70
N SER A 120 28.27 30.74 -6.95
CA SER A 120 29.34 30.19 -7.79
C SER A 120 29.18 28.80 -8.43
N ASP A 121 28.97 28.82 -9.77
CA ASP A 121 29.51 27.86 -10.75
C ASP A 121 28.64 26.69 -11.29
N HIS A 122 27.31 26.77 -11.27
CA HIS A 122 26.49 25.91 -12.15
C HIS A 122 26.40 26.46 -13.59
N LEU A 123 27.55 26.77 -14.22
CA LEU A 123 27.58 26.93 -15.67
C LEU A 123 27.70 25.52 -16.29
N PRO A 124 26.68 25.03 -17.02
CA PRO A 124 26.69 23.65 -17.52
C PRO A 124 27.89 23.44 -18.45
N PHE A 125 28.68 22.38 -18.25
CA PHE A 125 29.94 22.10 -18.98
C PHE A 125 29.81 22.09 -20.52
N LYS A 126 28.58 21.97 -21.03
CA LYS A 126 28.23 21.97 -22.45
C LYS A 126 27.13 22.99 -22.70
N CYS A 127 27.20 23.66 -23.85
CA CYS A 127 26.15 24.59 -24.26
C CYS A 127 24.80 23.87 -24.32
N PHE A 128 23.77 24.45 -23.71
CA PHE A 128 22.42 23.87 -23.69
C PHE A 128 21.78 23.79 -25.09
N ILE A 129 22.26 24.59 -26.05
CA ILE A 129 21.77 24.63 -27.43
C ILE A 129 22.43 23.54 -28.28
N CYS A 130 23.76 23.50 -28.32
CA CYS A 130 24.50 22.62 -29.23
C CYS A 130 25.09 21.36 -28.57
N ARG A 131 25.02 21.23 -27.24
CA ARG A 131 25.60 20.14 -26.42
C ARG A 131 27.10 19.88 -26.68
N GLN A 132 27.79 20.85 -27.27
CA GLN A 132 29.24 20.86 -27.46
C GLN A 132 29.90 21.69 -26.35
N SER A 133 31.23 21.61 -26.24
CA SER A 133 32.00 22.53 -25.40
C SER A 133 31.82 23.96 -25.89
N PHE A 134 31.89 24.93 -24.98
CA PHE A 134 31.77 26.33 -25.35
C PHE A 134 32.96 26.74 -26.22
N LYS A 135 32.67 27.08 -27.47
CA LYS A 135 33.56 27.85 -28.34
C LYS A 135 32.97 29.25 -28.40
N SER A 136 33.70 30.23 -27.84
CA SER A 136 33.30 31.65 -27.71
C SER A 136 31.90 31.87 -27.09
N PRO A 137 31.72 31.69 -25.77
CA PRO A 137 30.45 31.97 -25.12
C PRO A 137 30.13 33.48 -25.14
N VAL A 138 28.87 33.82 -25.38
CA VAL A 138 28.36 35.20 -25.36
C VAL A 138 27.44 35.41 -24.16
N VAL A 139 27.62 36.53 -23.46
CA VAL A 139 26.80 36.90 -22.30
C VAL A 139 25.72 37.87 -22.74
N THR A 140 24.47 37.57 -22.41
CA THR A 140 23.33 38.48 -22.60
C THR A 140 23.14 39.33 -21.34
N LYS A 141 22.59 40.54 -21.51
CA LYS A 141 22.32 41.48 -20.41
C LYS A 141 21.15 41.03 -19.54
#